data_AF-A0A3M7M4V0-F1
#
_entry.id   AF-A0A3M7M4V0-F1
#
_cell.length_a   1.000
_cell.length_b   1.000
_cell.length_c   1.000
_cell.angle_alpha   90.00
_cell.angle_beta   90.00
_cell.angle_gamma   90.00
#
_symmetry.space_group_name_H-M   'P 1'
#
loop_
_entity.id
_entity.type
_entity.pdbx_description
1 polymer ?
#
loop_
_entity_poly.entity_id
_entity_poly.type
_entity_poly.pdbx_seq_one_letter_code
_entity_poly.pdbx_strand_id
1 'polypeptide(L)'
;MLAGSLVVSHITSPLATWATLILLLSIHLATNYAAVRAVNMHCLNRQRANILFSNMFQKGLVLSPRDVSQRERVFERGGVLRWSDDKVLGRCSIGVPLQRLLDRLGTRHKQTGSLTLKSVEMTDLLDVFAHESYILLPVSAADEALIVLKATCKPIDQLKAWAHALWLAKRREGLEAVGPERKPNNGSDRPAMEGLISELIDSLKDVQAMFEKHGDEMRRKGWDVGVAAMETQAGVRLQIAIAN
;
A
#
# COMPACT_ATOMS: atom_id res chain seq x y z
N MET A 1 -7.11 -29.55 -30.93
CA MET A 1 -8.18 -29.69 -31.93
C MET A 1 -8.97 -31.00 -31.79
N LEU A 2 -8.33 -32.17 -31.56
CA LEU A 2 -9.03 -33.47 -31.45
C LEU A 2 -10.03 -33.60 -30.29
N ALA A 3 -9.66 -33.16 -29.07
CA ALA A 3 -10.54 -33.28 -27.90
C ALA A 3 -11.84 -32.45 -28.05
N GLY A 4 -11.76 -31.28 -28.68
CA GLY A 4 -12.93 -30.43 -28.94
C GLY A 4 -13.90 -31.09 -29.93
N SER A 5 -13.38 -31.68 -31.02
CA SER A 5 -14.20 -32.40 -32.01
C SER A 5 -14.90 -33.63 -31.42
N LEU A 6 -14.23 -34.35 -30.50
CA LEU A 6 -14.80 -35.52 -29.83
C LEU A 6 -15.93 -35.13 -28.87
N VAL A 7 -15.71 -34.09 -28.07
CA VAL A 7 -16.71 -33.56 -27.12
C VAL A 7 -17.96 -33.05 -27.86
N VAL A 8 -17.77 -32.29 -28.94
CA VAL A 8 -18.90 -31.78 -29.77
C VAL A 8 -19.69 -32.92 -30.40
N SER A 9 -19.06 -34.04 -30.78
CA SER A 9 -19.74 -35.19 -31.38
C SER A 9 -20.71 -35.92 -30.44
N HIS A 10 -20.63 -35.69 -29.12
CA HIS A 10 -21.50 -36.29 -28.11
C HIS A 10 -22.54 -35.32 -27.55
N ILE A 11 -22.52 -34.05 -27.98
CA ILE A 11 -23.44 -33.02 -27.53
C ILE A 11 -24.56 -32.88 -28.54
N THR A 12 -25.69 -33.53 -28.26
CA THR A 12 -26.88 -33.52 -29.13
C THR A 12 -28.04 -32.70 -28.56
N SER A 13 -27.95 -32.22 -27.32
CA SER A 13 -29.02 -31.46 -26.65
C SER A 13 -28.55 -30.13 -26.08
N PRO A 14 -29.42 -29.10 -26.01
CA PRO A 14 -29.07 -27.81 -25.40
C PRO A 14 -28.57 -27.95 -23.95
N LEU A 15 -29.14 -28.86 -23.17
CA LEU A 15 -28.73 -29.09 -21.78
C LEU A 15 -27.31 -29.68 -21.69
N ALA A 16 -26.97 -30.62 -22.59
CA ALA A 16 -25.61 -31.16 -22.68
C ALA A 16 -24.60 -30.08 -23.09
N THR A 17 -24.99 -29.15 -23.97
CA THR A 17 -24.16 -28.00 -24.35
C THR A 17 -23.88 -27.11 -23.13
N TRP A 18 -24.91 -26.70 -22.40
CA TRP A 18 -24.77 -25.86 -21.20
C TRP A 18 -23.95 -26.54 -20.10
N ALA A 19 -24.20 -27.82 -19.85
CA ALA A 19 -23.42 -28.59 -18.87
C ALA A 19 -21.94 -28.68 -19.25
N THR A 20 -21.65 -28.95 -20.53
CA THR A 20 -20.26 -29.00 -21.03
C THR A 20 -19.59 -27.62 -20.95
N LEU A 21 -20.31 -26.55 -21.29
CA LEU A 21 -19.80 -25.19 -21.18
C LEU A 21 -19.41 -24.84 -19.74
N ILE A 22 -20.28 -25.14 -18.78
CA ILE A 22 -20.02 -24.88 -17.35
C ILE A 22 -18.82 -25.72 -16.87
N LEU A 23 -18.73 -26.99 -17.27
CA LEU A 23 -17.62 -27.86 -16.92
C LEU A 23 -16.29 -27.31 -17.45
N LEU A 24 -16.23 -26.98 -18.75
CA LEU A 24 -15.02 -26.44 -19.37
C LEU A 24 -14.63 -25.09 -18.76
N LEU A 25 -15.60 -24.22 -18.46
CA LEU A 25 -15.35 -22.95 -17.77
C LEU A 25 -14.80 -23.19 -16.36
N SER A 26 -15.33 -24.17 -15.64
CA SER A 26 -14.86 -24.52 -14.29
C SER A 26 -13.41 -25.04 -14.33
N ILE A 27 -13.09 -25.93 -15.28
CA ILE A 27 -11.72 -26.43 -15.49
C ILE A 27 -10.78 -25.28 -15.86
N HIS A 28 -11.21 -24.38 -16.76
CA HIS A 28 -10.43 -23.21 -17.15
C HIS A 28 -10.14 -22.29 -15.96
N LEU A 29 -11.14 -22.00 -15.13
CA LEU A 29 -10.97 -21.15 -13.96
C LEU A 29 -10.09 -21.83 -12.89
N ALA A 30 -10.26 -23.14 -12.67
CA ALA A 30 -9.44 -23.91 -11.73
C ALA A 30 -7.97 -23.97 -12.17
N THR A 31 -7.71 -24.18 -13.47
CA THR A 31 -6.36 -24.18 -14.02
C THR A 31 -5.73 -22.78 -13.99
N ASN A 32 -6.48 -21.72 -14.29
CA ASN A 32 -6.03 -20.33 -14.13
C ASN A 32 -5.70 -20.01 -12.66
N TYR A 33 -6.55 -20.45 -11.72
CA TYR A 33 -6.31 -20.27 -10.29
C TYR A 33 -5.03 -21.00 -9.84
N ALA A 34 -4.87 -22.26 -10.24
CA ALA A 34 -3.67 -23.04 -9.93
C ALA A 34 -2.41 -22.41 -10.54
N ALA A 35 -2.49 -21.91 -11.77
CA ALA A 35 -1.40 -21.22 -12.44
C ALA A 35 -0.99 -19.96 -11.66
N VAL A 36 -1.94 -19.08 -11.32
CA VAL A 36 -1.65 -17.85 -10.56
C VAL A 36 -1.06 -18.18 -9.19
N ARG A 37 -1.56 -19.20 -8.50
CA ARG A 37 -1.04 -19.65 -7.19
C ARG A 37 0.35 -20.30 -7.26
N ALA A 38 0.77 -20.77 -8.43
CA ALA A 38 2.09 -21.38 -8.62
C ALA A 38 3.19 -20.34 -8.94
N VAL A 39 2.81 -19.11 -9.29
CA VAL A 39 3.77 -18.06 -9.62
C VAL A 39 4.43 -17.52 -8.35
N ASN A 40 5.76 -17.59 -8.30
CA ASN A 40 6.57 -16.88 -7.32
C ASN A 40 7.20 -15.67 -8.01
N MET A 41 6.68 -14.44 -7.82
CA MET A 41 7.41 -13.27 -8.33
C MET A 41 8.30 -12.60 -7.29
N HIS A 42 9.43 -12.14 -7.80
CA HIS A 42 10.53 -11.55 -7.04
C HIS A 42 10.41 -10.03 -6.86
N CYS A 43 9.60 -9.33 -7.66
CA CYS A 43 9.32 -7.90 -7.47
C CYS A 43 8.28 -7.70 -6.37
N LEU A 44 8.30 -6.58 -5.65
CA LEU A 44 7.29 -6.26 -4.64
C LEU A 44 6.13 -5.45 -5.23
N ASN A 45 4.90 -5.92 -5.00
CA ASN A 45 3.69 -5.11 -5.11
C ASN A 45 3.17 -4.80 -3.70
N ARG A 46 2.09 -3.99 -3.59
CA ARG A 46 1.51 -3.56 -2.31
C ARG A 46 1.15 -4.72 -1.36
N GLN A 47 0.57 -5.79 -1.88
CA GLN A 47 0.16 -6.93 -1.08
C GLN A 47 1.36 -7.72 -0.55
N ARG A 48 2.35 -7.97 -1.40
CA ARG A 48 3.59 -8.66 -1.00
C ARG A 48 4.40 -7.82 -0.03
N ALA A 49 4.44 -6.51 -0.23
CA ALA A 49 5.01 -5.55 0.69
C ALA A 49 4.33 -5.62 2.07
N ASN A 50 2.99 -5.70 2.13
CA ASN A 50 2.28 -5.88 3.40
C ASN A 50 2.74 -7.14 4.14
N ILE A 51 2.74 -8.29 3.45
CA ILE A 51 3.11 -9.58 4.04
C ILE A 51 4.58 -9.56 4.51
N LEU A 52 5.47 -9.02 3.68
CA LEU A 52 6.90 -8.96 3.97
C LEU A 52 7.20 -8.00 5.14
N PHE A 53 6.77 -6.74 5.04
CA PHE A 53 7.12 -5.71 6.02
C PHE A 53 6.43 -5.95 7.37
N SER A 54 5.17 -6.38 7.40
CA SER A 54 4.53 -6.74 8.68
C SER A 54 5.27 -7.87 9.39
N ASN A 55 5.82 -8.85 8.64
CA ASN A 55 6.62 -9.91 9.23
C ASN A 55 7.99 -9.43 9.73
N MET A 56 8.63 -8.53 8.98
CA MET A 56 9.91 -7.93 9.38
C MET A 56 9.75 -7.08 10.64
N PHE A 57 8.73 -6.23 10.71
CA PHE A 57 8.45 -5.42 11.90
C PHE A 57 8.03 -6.27 13.11
N GLN A 58 7.18 -7.27 12.92
CA GLN A 58 6.66 -8.06 14.04
C GLN A 58 7.65 -9.12 14.55
N LYS A 59 8.39 -9.77 13.65
CA LYS A 59 9.22 -10.96 13.97
C LYS A 59 10.71 -10.76 13.70
N GLY A 60 11.11 -9.67 13.03
CA GLY A 60 12.50 -9.48 12.60
C GLY A 60 12.96 -10.49 11.56
N LEU A 61 12.03 -11.10 10.82
CA LEU A 61 12.32 -12.13 9.83
C LEU A 61 11.96 -11.64 8.43
N VAL A 62 12.90 -11.80 7.51
CA VAL A 62 12.66 -11.58 6.07
C VAL A 62 12.10 -12.86 5.47
N LEU A 63 10.92 -12.78 4.86
CA LEU A 63 10.31 -13.91 4.14
C LEU A 63 10.91 -14.02 2.74
N SER A 64 11.01 -15.22 2.17
CA SER A 64 11.37 -15.38 0.75
C SER A 64 10.15 -15.10 -0.16
N PRO A 65 10.36 -14.87 -1.47
CA PRO A 65 9.26 -14.77 -2.44
C PRO A 65 8.30 -15.97 -2.39
N ARG A 66 8.84 -17.17 -2.16
CA ARG A 66 8.05 -18.39 -2.00
C ARG A 66 7.17 -18.35 -0.75
N ASP A 67 7.73 -17.95 0.39
CA ASP A 67 6.96 -17.85 1.65
C ASP A 67 5.84 -16.80 1.54
N VAL A 68 6.10 -15.70 0.84
CA VAL A 68 5.10 -14.65 0.61
C VAL A 68 4.01 -15.13 -0.35
N SER A 69 4.35 -15.79 -1.46
CA SER A 69 3.37 -16.30 -2.44
C SER A 69 2.31 -17.21 -1.83
N GLN A 70 2.70 -18.03 -0.84
CA GLN A 70 1.78 -18.94 -0.15
C GLN A 70 0.72 -18.19 0.67
N ARG A 71 1.05 -16.98 1.11
CA ARG A 71 0.19 -16.08 1.90
C ARG A 71 -0.55 -15.07 1.04
N GLU A 72 -0.28 -15.02 -0.27
CA GLU A 72 -1.00 -14.13 -1.17
C GLU A 72 -2.46 -14.56 -1.35
N ARG A 73 -3.33 -13.56 -1.34
CA ARG A 73 -4.71 -13.67 -1.78
C ARG A 73 -4.80 -13.41 -3.26
N VAL A 74 -5.62 -14.20 -3.95
CA VAL A 74 -5.93 -13.98 -5.37
C VAL A 74 -6.71 -12.69 -5.59
N PHE A 75 -7.58 -12.33 -4.64
CA PHE A 75 -8.35 -11.08 -4.67
C PHE A 75 -7.99 -10.23 -3.45
N GLU A 76 -7.29 -9.12 -3.68
CA GLU A 76 -7.00 -8.10 -2.67
C GLU A 76 -7.37 -6.73 -3.23
N ARG A 77 -7.94 -5.87 -2.38
CA ARG A 77 -8.31 -4.52 -2.82
C ARG A 77 -7.06 -3.66 -2.92
N GLY A 78 -6.96 -2.88 -3.99
CA GLY A 78 -5.86 -1.92 -4.16
C GLY A 78 -5.77 -0.96 -2.98
N GLY A 79 -4.54 -0.68 -2.53
CA GLY A 79 -4.29 0.31 -1.48
C GLY A 79 -4.52 -0.16 -0.05
N VAL A 80 -4.98 -1.39 0.21
CA VAL A 80 -5.20 -1.86 1.60
C VAL A 80 -3.87 -1.99 2.35
N LEU A 81 -3.81 -1.42 3.55
CA LEU A 81 -2.76 -1.67 4.55
C LEU A 81 -3.23 -2.80 5.46
N ARG A 82 -2.59 -3.96 5.34
CA ARG A 82 -2.95 -5.17 6.08
C ARG A 82 -1.78 -5.68 6.88
N TRP A 83 -2.03 -6.04 8.13
CA TRP A 83 -1.01 -6.59 9.01
C TRP A 83 -0.90 -8.12 8.89
N SER A 84 0.09 -8.69 9.56
CA SER A 84 0.43 -10.12 9.51
C SER A 84 -0.60 -11.04 10.18
N ASP A 85 -1.44 -10.50 11.06
CA ASP A 85 -2.58 -11.16 11.72
C ASP A 85 -3.86 -11.09 10.89
N ASP A 86 -3.73 -10.71 9.62
CA ASP A 86 -4.82 -10.52 8.66
C ASP A 86 -5.72 -9.31 8.93
N LYS A 87 -5.42 -8.47 9.94
CA LYS A 87 -6.22 -7.29 10.23
C LYS A 87 -5.96 -6.16 9.24
N VAL A 88 -7.03 -5.50 8.81
CA VAL A 88 -6.96 -4.28 7.98
C VAL A 88 -6.71 -3.09 8.89
N LEU A 89 -5.58 -2.42 8.70
CA LEU A 89 -5.20 -1.23 9.45
C LEU A 89 -5.70 0.06 8.79
N GLY A 90 -5.97 0.02 7.49
CA GLY A 90 -6.44 1.18 6.74
C GLY A 90 -6.21 1.04 5.25
N ARG A 91 -6.21 2.19 4.56
CA ARG A 91 -5.89 2.30 3.13
C ARG A 91 -4.78 3.31 2.91
N CYS A 92 -4.01 3.13 1.85
CA CYS A 92 -2.95 4.01 1.43
C CYS A 92 -2.93 4.11 -0.11
N SER A 93 -2.82 5.34 -0.59
CA SER A 93 -2.62 5.67 -2.00
C SER A 93 -1.23 6.25 -2.19
N ILE A 94 -0.46 5.71 -3.14
CA ILE A 94 0.94 6.05 -3.39
C ILE A 94 1.15 6.53 -4.82
N GLY A 95 1.95 7.59 -4.97
CA GLY A 95 2.11 8.31 -6.22
C GLY A 95 0.98 9.29 -6.48
N VAL A 96 0.29 9.75 -5.42
CA VAL A 96 -0.80 10.72 -5.58
C VAL A 96 -0.26 12.12 -5.88
N PRO A 97 -1.03 12.96 -6.61
CA PRO A 97 -0.64 14.35 -6.85
C PRO A 97 -0.54 15.12 -5.53
N LEU A 98 0.40 16.06 -5.44
CA LEU A 98 0.57 16.92 -4.24
C LEU A 98 -0.74 17.66 -3.90
N GLN A 99 -1.55 18.01 -4.91
CA GLN A 99 -2.85 18.66 -4.71
C GLN A 99 -3.75 17.87 -3.75
N ARG A 100 -3.78 16.53 -3.81
CA ARG A 100 -4.60 15.71 -2.90
C ARG A 100 -4.14 15.79 -1.45
N LEU A 101 -2.84 15.93 -1.22
CA LEU A 101 -2.30 16.13 0.11
C LEU A 101 -2.66 17.54 0.61
N LEU A 102 -2.51 18.55 -0.25
CA LEU A 102 -2.82 19.95 0.07
C LEU A 102 -4.31 20.17 0.38
N ASP A 103 -5.21 19.51 -0.35
CA ASP A 103 -6.66 19.57 -0.11
C ASP A 103 -7.06 19.04 1.27
N ARG A 104 -6.20 18.23 1.92
CA ARG A 104 -6.44 17.70 3.28
C ARG A 104 -5.89 18.59 4.37
N LEU A 105 -4.77 19.25 4.09
CA LEU A 105 -4.11 20.13 5.04
C LEU A 105 -4.77 21.52 5.09
N GLY A 106 -5.30 22.01 3.97
CA GLY A 106 -5.86 23.35 3.86
C GLY A 106 -7.39 23.42 3.75
N THR A 107 -7.92 24.64 3.82
CA THR A 107 -9.30 24.93 3.44
C THR A 107 -9.31 25.63 2.09
N ARG A 108 -10.06 25.06 1.14
CA ARG A 108 -10.16 25.62 -0.20
C ARG A 108 -11.30 26.62 -0.26
N HIS A 109 -11.00 27.83 -0.71
CA HIS A 109 -12.00 28.86 -0.89
C HIS A 109 -12.85 28.58 -2.14
N LYS A 110 -14.17 28.47 -1.98
CA LYS A 110 -15.09 27.98 -3.02
C LYS A 110 -15.16 28.88 -4.26
N GLN A 111 -14.98 30.19 -4.11
CA GLN A 111 -15.13 31.15 -5.21
C GLN A 111 -13.82 31.43 -5.95
N THR A 112 -12.69 31.48 -5.24
CA THR A 112 -11.38 31.84 -5.81
C THR A 112 -10.52 30.62 -6.12
N GLY A 113 -10.89 29.45 -5.58
CA GLY A 113 -10.08 28.23 -5.66
C GLY A 113 -8.79 28.27 -4.84
N SER A 114 -8.51 29.38 -4.14
CA SER A 114 -7.31 29.56 -3.32
C SER A 114 -7.32 28.63 -2.12
N LEU A 115 -6.16 28.09 -1.78
CA LEU A 115 -5.99 27.20 -0.64
C LEU A 115 -5.37 27.97 0.51
N THR A 116 -6.05 28.01 1.64
CA THR A 116 -5.49 28.54 2.88
C THR A 116 -4.88 27.38 3.65
N LEU A 117 -3.56 27.32 3.66
CA LEU A 117 -2.79 26.42 4.51
C LEU A 117 -2.46 27.15 5.82
N LYS A 118 -2.47 26.42 6.94
CA LYS A 118 -1.78 26.91 8.13
C LYS A 118 -0.28 26.74 7.85
N SER A 119 0.40 27.84 7.52
CA SER A 119 1.78 27.82 6.99
C SER A 119 2.76 27.04 7.88
N VAL A 120 2.61 27.16 9.20
CA VAL A 120 3.46 26.48 10.20
C VAL A 120 3.37 24.96 10.06
N GLU A 121 2.18 24.41 9.79
CA GLU A 121 1.96 22.97 9.76
C GLU A 121 2.54 22.27 8.50
N MET A 122 2.72 23.01 7.40
CA MET A 122 3.25 22.44 6.14
C MET A 122 4.78 22.46 6.12
N THR A 123 5.41 23.51 6.65
CA THR A 123 6.87 23.62 6.71
C THR A 123 7.45 22.49 7.55
N ASP A 124 6.91 22.27 8.75
CA ASP A 124 7.36 21.20 9.65
C ASP A 124 7.25 19.82 8.99
N LEU A 125 6.14 19.56 8.28
CA LEU A 125 5.96 18.31 7.54
C LEU A 125 6.98 18.15 6.40
N LEU A 126 7.25 19.22 5.66
CA LEU A 126 8.25 19.19 4.58
C LEU A 126 9.67 19.01 5.12
N ASP A 127 9.96 19.56 6.29
CA ASP A 127 11.25 19.42 6.97
C ASP A 127 11.49 17.97 7.43
N VAL A 128 10.48 17.31 8.00
CA VAL A 128 10.55 15.87 8.36
C VAL A 128 10.95 15.02 7.15
N PHE A 129 10.39 15.34 5.98
CA PHE A 129 10.62 14.58 4.76
C PHE A 129 11.70 15.21 3.87
N ALA A 130 12.45 16.21 4.30
CA ALA A 130 13.37 16.97 3.43
C ALA A 130 14.37 16.05 2.70
N HIS A 131 14.94 15.10 3.44
CA HIS A 131 15.93 14.13 2.93
C HIS A 131 15.34 12.83 2.39
N GLU A 132 14.02 12.66 2.45
CA GLU A 132 13.34 11.48 1.93
C GLU A 132 12.85 11.72 0.49
N SER A 133 12.77 10.66 -0.31
CA SER A 133 12.25 10.74 -1.69
C SER A 133 10.72 10.75 -1.78
N TYR A 134 10.02 10.89 -0.66
CA TYR A 134 8.56 10.87 -0.57
C TYR A 134 8.07 11.75 0.58
N ILE A 135 6.77 12.04 0.59
CA ILE A 135 6.07 12.70 1.70
C ILE A 135 4.88 11.82 2.06
N LEU A 136 4.73 11.48 3.34
CA LEU A 136 3.62 10.68 3.86
C LEU A 136 2.68 11.57 4.68
N LEU A 137 1.42 11.61 4.29
CA LEU A 137 0.32 12.11 5.12
C LEU A 137 -0.47 10.90 5.67
N PRO A 138 -0.51 10.69 6.99
CA PRO A 138 -1.09 9.47 7.54
C PRO A 138 -2.61 9.46 7.59
N VAL A 139 -3.13 8.24 7.81
CA VAL A 139 -4.54 7.92 8.03
C VAL A 139 -5.09 8.74 9.22
N SER A 140 -6.21 9.42 9.00
CA SER A 140 -7.17 9.75 10.06
C SER A 140 -8.22 8.63 10.11
N ALA A 141 -8.90 8.39 11.24
CA ALA A 141 -9.76 7.23 11.51
C ALA A 141 -10.73 6.79 10.38
N ALA A 142 -11.15 7.72 9.50
CA ALA A 142 -12.04 7.46 8.37
C ALA A 142 -11.40 7.54 6.97
N ASP A 143 -10.10 7.81 6.87
CA ASP A 143 -9.48 8.32 5.64
C ASP A 143 -8.24 7.52 5.18
N GLU A 144 -7.91 7.60 3.89
CA GLU A 144 -6.72 6.94 3.32
C GLU A 144 -5.41 7.69 3.65
N ALA A 145 -4.31 7.00 3.91
CA ALA A 145 -2.98 7.61 3.91
C ALA A 145 -2.59 8.00 2.49
N LEU A 146 -1.88 9.11 2.34
CA LEU A 146 -1.41 9.61 1.05
C LEU A 146 0.11 9.64 1.02
N ILE A 147 0.70 9.05 -0.02
CA ILE A 147 2.12 9.13 -0.31
C ILE A 147 2.31 9.91 -1.61
N VAL A 148 2.96 11.06 -1.50
CA VAL A 148 3.44 11.86 -2.64
C VAL A 148 4.89 11.47 -2.90
N LEU A 149 5.23 11.16 -4.15
CA LEU A 149 6.59 10.77 -4.53
C LEU A 149 7.34 11.98 -5.11
N LYS A 150 8.58 12.20 -4.65
CA LYS A 150 9.46 13.23 -5.21
C LYS A 150 10.08 12.73 -6.51
N ALA A 151 10.56 13.66 -7.35
CA ALA A 151 11.23 13.34 -8.61
C ALA A 151 12.47 12.45 -8.44
N THR A 152 13.12 12.49 -7.27
CA THR A 152 14.28 11.66 -6.92
C THR A 152 13.94 10.21 -6.56
N CYS A 153 12.65 9.86 -6.49
CA CYS A 153 12.18 8.57 -5.99
C CYS A 153 12.63 7.39 -6.84
N LYS A 154 13.35 6.47 -6.20
CA LYS A 154 13.73 5.16 -6.73
C LYS A 154 12.73 4.08 -6.28
N PRO A 155 12.71 2.90 -6.93
CA PRO A 155 11.85 1.78 -6.52
C PRO A 155 11.96 1.40 -5.04
N ILE A 156 13.18 1.38 -4.48
CA ILE A 156 13.40 1.14 -3.04
C ILE A 156 12.75 2.20 -2.15
N ASP A 157 12.67 3.45 -2.60
CA ASP A 157 12.06 4.54 -1.84
C ASP A 157 10.54 4.38 -1.80
N GLN A 158 9.92 3.85 -2.86
CA GLN A 158 8.49 3.50 -2.85
C GLN A 158 8.20 2.40 -1.82
N LEU A 159 9.11 1.43 -1.69
CA LEU A 159 9.01 0.37 -0.68
C LEU A 159 9.14 0.93 0.73
N LYS A 160 10.11 1.82 0.98
CA LYS A 160 10.26 2.53 2.26
C LYS A 160 9.01 3.35 2.58
N ALA A 161 8.47 4.09 1.60
CA ALA A 161 7.27 4.88 1.78
C ALA A 161 6.06 4.03 2.18
N TRP A 162 5.86 2.89 1.52
CA TRP A 162 4.79 1.96 1.85
C TRP A 162 4.98 1.30 3.22
N ALA A 163 6.21 0.87 3.55
CA ALA A 163 6.55 0.34 4.86
C ALA A 163 6.27 1.36 5.97
N HIS A 164 6.60 2.63 5.73
CA HIS A 164 6.33 3.73 6.65
C HIS A 164 4.82 3.92 6.88
N ALA A 165 4.01 3.94 5.82
CA ALA A 165 2.55 4.00 5.96
C ALA A 165 1.97 2.80 6.73
N LEU A 166 2.45 1.58 6.44
CA LEU A 166 2.00 0.36 7.12
C LEU A 166 2.36 0.39 8.62
N TRP A 167 3.60 0.77 8.95
CA TRP A 167 4.07 0.81 10.34
C TRP A 167 3.35 1.87 11.16
N LEU A 168 3.17 3.06 10.59
CA LEU A 168 2.45 4.14 11.25
C LEU A 168 0.98 3.78 11.50
N ALA A 169 0.31 3.12 10.54
CA ALA A 169 -1.04 2.60 10.74
C ALA A 169 -1.10 1.57 11.88
N LYS A 170 -0.08 0.72 12.02
CA LYS A 170 -0.01 -0.26 13.13
C LYS A 170 0.20 0.41 14.49
N ARG A 171 1.03 1.45 14.57
CA ARG A 171 1.26 2.21 15.81
C ARG A 171 -0.03 2.90 16.29
N ARG A 172 -0.83 3.43 15.36
CA ARG A 172 -2.09 4.13 15.67
C ARG A 172 -3.25 3.22 16.06
N GLU A 173 -3.26 1.99 15.57
CA GLU A 173 -4.25 0.99 15.97
C GLU A 173 -4.29 0.79 17.49
N GLY A 174 -3.13 0.80 18.16
CA GLY A 174 -3.03 0.67 19.61
C GLY A 174 -3.59 1.87 20.39
N LEU A 175 -3.67 3.04 19.75
CA LEU A 175 -4.17 4.28 20.36
C LEU A 175 -5.70 4.37 20.31
N GLU A 176 -6.34 3.82 19.25
CA GLU A 176 -7.81 3.82 19.14
C GLU A 176 -8.48 2.74 20.00
N ALA A 177 -7.78 1.66 20.35
CA ALA A 177 -8.32 0.58 21.17
C ALA A 177 -8.40 0.89 22.69
N VAL A 178 -7.79 1.99 23.15
CA VAL A 178 -7.70 2.36 24.59
C VAL A 178 -8.59 3.56 24.95
N GLY A 179 -9.25 4.18 23.97
CA GLY A 179 -10.20 5.27 24.22
C GLY A 179 -11.61 4.75 24.49
N PRO A 180 -12.35 5.25 25.52
CA PRO A 180 -13.77 4.95 25.64
C PRO A 180 -14.49 5.45 24.39
N GLU A 181 -15.44 4.63 23.88
CA GLU A 181 -16.26 4.87 22.69
C GLU A 181 -16.60 6.36 22.48
N ARG A 182 -15.78 7.05 21.68
CA ARG A 182 -16.04 8.44 21.32
C ARG A 182 -17.12 8.42 20.24
N LYS A 183 -18.35 8.75 20.63
CA LYS A 183 -19.45 9.04 19.69
C LYS A 183 -18.93 9.93 18.55
N PRO A 184 -19.47 9.80 17.32
CA PRO A 184 -19.08 10.65 16.20
C PRO A 184 -19.55 12.08 16.50
N ASN A 185 -18.71 12.85 17.19
CA ASN A 185 -18.95 14.24 17.46
C ASN A 185 -18.44 15.04 16.27
N ASN A 186 -19.33 15.81 15.64
CA ASN A 186 -18.99 16.74 14.57
C ASN A 186 -18.11 17.86 15.15
N GLY A 187 -16.80 17.64 15.23
CA GLY A 187 -15.86 18.63 15.76
C GLY A 187 -14.46 18.09 15.88
N SER A 188 -13.66 18.25 14.82
CA SER A 188 -12.20 18.43 14.80
C SER A 188 -11.35 17.84 15.94
N ASP A 189 -11.49 16.56 16.28
CA ASP A 189 -10.45 15.82 17.01
C ASP A 189 -9.35 15.43 16.01
N ARG A 190 -8.71 16.42 15.38
CA ARG A 190 -7.41 16.20 14.73
C ARG A 190 -6.39 16.07 15.88
N PRO A 191 -5.56 15.02 15.92
CA PRO A 191 -4.42 15.02 16.82
C PRO A 191 -3.63 16.32 16.61
N ALA A 192 -3.21 16.97 17.69
CA ALA A 192 -2.41 18.18 17.59
C ALA A 192 -1.23 17.92 16.65
N MET A 193 -0.98 18.83 15.70
CA MET A 193 0.03 18.67 14.64
C MET A 193 1.41 18.32 15.21
N GLU A 194 1.75 18.82 16.39
CA GLU A 194 3.00 18.48 17.09
C GLU A 194 3.12 16.98 17.41
N GLY A 195 2.03 16.33 17.85
CA GLY A 195 2.00 14.89 18.07
C GLY A 195 2.06 14.10 16.76
N LEU A 196 1.51 14.65 15.68
CA LEU A 196 1.62 14.06 14.35
C LEU A 196 3.07 14.04 13.84
N ILE A 197 3.77 15.15 13.97
CA ILE A 197 5.15 15.31 13.52
C ILE A 197 6.10 14.40 14.30
N SER A 198 5.95 14.33 15.63
CA SER A 198 6.78 13.43 16.44
C SER A 198 6.56 11.95 16.09
N GLU A 199 5.30 11.53 15.88
CA GLU A 199 4.98 10.19 15.41
C GLU A 199 5.64 9.87 14.06
N LEU A 200 5.58 10.81 13.10
CA LEU A 200 6.18 10.65 11.78
C LEU A 200 7.70 10.51 11.85
N ILE A 201 8.36 11.31 12.70
CA ILE A 201 9.81 11.24 12.91
C ILE A 201 10.20 9.89 13.50
N ASP A 202 9.49 9.42 14.52
CA ASP A 202 9.78 8.14 15.18
C ASP A 202 9.52 6.96 14.25
N SER A 203 8.39 6.95 13.53
CA SER A 203 8.11 5.88 12.56
C SER A 203 9.06 5.89 11.37
N LEU A 204 9.57 7.06 10.97
CA LEU A 204 10.60 7.15 9.92
C LEU A 204 11.91 6.50 10.36
N LYS A 205 12.37 6.78 11.59
CA LYS A 205 13.58 6.16 12.17
C LYS A 205 13.45 4.64 12.25
N ASP A 206 12.30 4.14 12.71
CA ASP A 206 12.03 2.69 12.77
C ASP A 206 12.12 2.02 11.40
N VAL A 207 11.58 2.67 10.36
CA VAL A 207 11.61 2.17 8.98
C VAL A 207 13.03 2.18 8.45
N GLN A 208 13.78 3.27 8.65
CA GLN A 208 15.18 3.37 8.25
C GLN A 208 16.01 2.24 8.88
N ALA A 209 15.93 2.07 10.21
CA ALA A 209 16.63 1.01 10.93
C ALA A 209 16.24 -0.39 10.46
N MET A 210 14.96 -0.61 10.15
CA MET A 210 14.48 -1.89 9.61
C MET A 210 15.10 -2.20 8.25
N PHE A 211 15.15 -1.22 7.33
CA PHE A 211 15.75 -1.38 6.00
C PHE A 211 17.28 -1.47 6.05
N GLU A 212 17.95 -0.79 6.96
CA GLU A 212 19.40 -0.94 7.17
C GLU A 212 19.73 -2.34 7.66
N LYS A 213 18.97 -2.86 8.63
CA LYS A 213 19.21 -4.18 9.21
C LYS A 213 18.90 -5.33 8.25
N HIS A 214 17.86 -5.21 7.43
CA HIS A 214 17.32 -6.32 6.65
C HIS A 214 17.35 -6.10 5.13
N GLY A 215 17.87 -4.95 4.66
CA GLY A 215 17.92 -4.57 3.25
C GLY A 215 18.64 -5.59 2.37
N ASP A 216 19.85 -5.97 2.78
CA ASP A 216 20.67 -6.95 2.08
C ASP A 216 20.07 -8.36 2.19
N GLU A 217 19.41 -8.65 3.30
CA GLU A 217 18.73 -9.93 3.50
C GLU A 217 17.57 -10.12 2.52
N MET A 218 16.81 -9.07 2.21
CA MET A 218 15.77 -9.11 1.19
C MET A 218 16.35 -9.53 -0.16
N ARG A 219 17.46 -8.93 -0.57
CA ARG A 219 18.15 -9.28 -1.83
C ARG A 219 18.67 -10.71 -1.79
N ARG A 220 19.29 -11.13 -0.68
CA ARG A 220 19.82 -12.49 -0.50
C ARG A 220 18.73 -13.56 -0.56
N LYS A 221 17.53 -13.28 -0.05
CA LYS A 221 16.36 -14.15 -0.18
C LYS A 221 15.68 -14.12 -1.55
N GLY A 222 16.20 -13.31 -2.48
CA GLY A 222 15.77 -13.26 -3.86
C GLY A 222 14.76 -12.15 -4.18
N TRP A 223 14.54 -11.17 -3.30
CA TRP A 223 13.69 -10.03 -3.66
C TRP A 223 14.42 -9.08 -4.59
N ASP A 224 13.74 -8.72 -5.69
CA ASP A 224 14.15 -7.63 -6.54
C ASP A 224 13.58 -6.31 -5.98
N VAL A 225 14.38 -5.66 -5.14
CA VAL A 225 14.05 -4.34 -4.57
C VAL A 225 14.36 -3.19 -5.54
N GLY A 226 14.93 -3.50 -6.72
CA GLY A 226 15.14 -2.56 -7.82
C GLY A 226 13.90 -2.36 -8.67
N VAL A 227 12.85 -3.18 -8.49
CA VAL A 227 11.57 -3.09 -9.21
C VAL A 227 10.43 -3.06 -8.19
N ALA A 228 9.63 -1.98 -8.22
CA ALA A 228 8.52 -1.77 -7.31
C ALA A 228 7.24 -1.49 -8.11
N ALA A 229 6.22 -2.33 -7.92
CA ALA A 229 4.89 -2.15 -8.50
C ALA A 229 3.92 -1.61 -7.44
N MET A 230 4.24 -0.43 -6.91
CA MET A 230 3.59 0.11 -5.71
C MET A 230 2.54 1.17 -6.03
N GLU A 231 2.72 1.95 -7.11
CA GLU A 231 1.88 3.11 -7.45
C GLU A 231 0.41 2.75 -7.69
N THR A 232 -0.50 3.53 -7.11
CA THR A 232 -1.95 3.31 -7.21
C THR A 232 -2.59 4.00 -8.41
N GLN A 233 -1.89 4.96 -9.03
CA GLN A 233 -2.32 5.74 -10.19
C GLN A 233 -1.12 6.04 -11.10
N ALA A 234 -1.35 6.70 -12.24
CA ALA A 234 -0.26 7.20 -13.09
C ALA A 234 0.66 8.12 -12.26
N GLY A 235 1.96 7.84 -12.28
CA GLY A 235 2.91 8.41 -11.34
C GLY A 235 3.12 9.90 -11.50
N VAL A 236 2.53 10.70 -10.61
CA VAL A 236 2.88 12.11 -10.48
C VAL A 236 4.13 12.22 -9.61
N ARG A 237 5.08 13.06 -10.03
CA ARG A 237 6.32 13.33 -9.31
C ARG A 237 6.38 14.79 -8.91
N LEU A 238 6.66 15.03 -7.64
CA LEU A 238 6.89 16.37 -7.11
C LEU A 238 8.34 16.78 -7.37
N GLN A 239 8.54 17.88 -8.07
CA GLN A 239 9.85 18.53 -8.18
C GLN A 239 9.85 19.78 -7.29
N ILE A 240 10.78 19.83 -6.35
CA ILE A 240 10.99 21.00 -5.50
C ILE A 240 12.23 21.70 -6.07
N ALA A 241 12.02 22.89 -6.65
CA ALA A 241 13.13 23.73 -7.05
C ALA A 241 13.69 24.40 -5.79
N ILE A 242 14.96 24.13 -5.47
CA ILE A 242 15.67 24.91 -4.46
C ILE A 242 16.02 26.23 -5.14
N ALA A 243 15.44 27.34 -4.67
CA ALA A 243 15.88 28.66 -5.10
C ALA A 243 17.30 28.87 -4.55
N ASN A 244 18.26 29.06 -5.45
CA ASN A 244 19.63 29.47 -5.12
C ASN A 244 19.65 30.91 -4.60
#